data_AF-A0A3D5WM06-F1
#
_entry.id   AF-A0A3D5WM06-F1
#
_cell.length_a   1.000
_cell.length_b   1.000
_cell.length_c   1.000
_cell.angle_alpha   90.00
_cell.angle_beta   90.00
_cell.angle_gamma   90.00
#
_symmetry.space_group_name_H-M   'P 1'
#
loop_
_entity.id
_entity.type
_entity.pdbx_description
1 polymer ?
#
loop_
_entity_poly.entity_id
_entity_poly.type
_entity_poly.pdbx_seq_one_letter_code
_entity_poly.pdbx_strand_id
1 'polypeptide(L)'
;MIRVGIIGSTGYAGQELVRILLQHPDAEIVWYGSRSYVDEKYSSVFGNMVNLVDAKCMGENMDELAKQADVIFTATPQGLCGSLVNEEILSKTKIIDLSADFRIKDV
;
A
#
# COMPACT_ATOMS: atom_id res chain seq x y z
N MET A 1 -2.34 16.81 -4.90
CA MET A 1 -2.44 15.36 -5.04
C MET A 1 -2.09 14.72 -3.70
N ILE A 2 -2.92 13.82 -3.18
CA ILE A 2 -2.65 13.01 -2.00
C ILE A 2 -1.69 11.89 -2.41
N ARG A 3 -0.55 11.77 -1.74
CA ARG A 3 0.43 10.71 -1.97
C ARG A 3 0.01 9.44 -1.26
N VAL A 4 -0.17 8.37 -2.01
CA VAL A 4 -0.71 7.10 -1.51
C VAL A 4 0.35 6.01 -1.55
N GLY A 5 0.57 5.39 -0.40
CA GLY A 5 1.33 4.14 -0.28
C GLY A 5 0.39 2.93 -0.21
N ILE A 6 0.80 1.81 -0.80
CA ILE A 6 0.04 0.55 -0.70
C ILE A 6 1.00 -0.55 -0.28
N ILE A 7 0.82 -1.12 0.92
CA ILE A 7 1.50 -2.34 1.35
C ILE A 7 0.62 -3.53 0.98
N GLY A 8 1.21 -4.57 0.38
CA GLY A 8 0.45 -5.68 -0.20
C GLY A 8 -0.19 -5.36 -1.56
N SER A 9 0.40 -4.44 -2.33
CA SER A 9 -0.09 -4.01 -3.64
C SER A 9 -0.17 -5.13 -4.68
N THR A 10 0.59 -6.22 -4.49
CA THR A 10 0.58 -7.41 -5.37
C THR A 10 -0.42 -8.49 -4.95
N GLY A 11 -1.26 -8.24 -3.94
CA GLY A 11 -2.44 -9.06 -3.66
C GLY A 11 -3.65 -8.56 -4.45
N TYR A 12 -4.72 -9.37 -4.54
CA TYR A 12 -5.91 -8.99 -5.34
C TYR A 12 -6.61 -7.72 -4.85
N ALA A 13 -6.74 -7.54 -3.53
CA ALA A 13 -7.27 -6.30 -2.98
C ALA A 13 -6.35 -5.09 -3.26
N GLY A 14 -5.03 -5.31 -3.18
CA GLY A 14 -4.03 -4.30 -3.53
C GLY A 14 -4.08 -3.91 -5.01
N GLN A 15 -4.27 -4.86 -5.91
CA GLN A 15 -4.44 -4.62 -7.34
C GLN A 15 -5.67 -3.76 -7.63
N GLU A 16 -6.80 -4.04 -6.96
CA GLU A 16 -8.00 -3.23 -7.12
C GLU A 16 -7.82 -1.81 -6.57
N LEU A 17 -7.10 -1.64 -5.45
CA LEU A 17 -6.69 -0.31 -4.98
C LEU A 17 -5.87 0.42 -6.04
N VAL A 18 -4.86 -0.23 -6.63
CA VAL A 18 -4.07 0.35 -7.73
C VAL A 18 -4.97 0.76 -8.91
N ARG A 19 -5.87 -0.13 -9.36
CA ARG A 19 -6.78 0.13 -10.48
C ARG A 19 -7.70 1.33 -10.24
N ILE A 20 -8.20 1.48 -9.01
CA ILE A 20 -9.07 2.59 -8.62
C ILE A 20 -8.27 3.89 -8.51
N LEU A 21 -7.14 3.85 -7.81
CA LEU A 21 -6.32 5.03 -7.52
C LEU A 21 -5.64 5.61 -8.77
N LEU A 22 -5.27 4.79 -9.76
CA LEU A 22 -4.76 5.27 -11.04
C LEU A 22 -5.75 6.17 -11.81
N GLN A 23 -7.04 6.08 -11.50
CA GLN A 23 -8.09 6.90 -12.12
C GLN A 23 -8.58 8.03 -11.19
N HIS A 24 -8.00 8.15 -10.00
CA HIS A 24 -8.45 9.12 -9.01
C HIS A 24 -7.81 10.49 -9.26
N PRO A 25 -8.59 11.57 -9.50
CA PRO A 25 -8.05 12.85 -9.97
C PRO A 25 -7.13 13.54 -8.95
N ASP A 26 -7.32 13.26 -7.66
CA ASP A 26 -6.58 13.90 -6.57
C ASP A 26 -5.60 12.98 -5.84
N ALA A 27 -5.32 11.78 -6.35
CA ALA A 27 -4.42 10.82 -5.70
C ALA A 27 -3.32 10.32 -6.64
N GLU A 28 -2.13 10.11 -6.09
CA GLU A 28 -0.98 9.56 -6.80
C GLU A 28 -0.36 8.44 -5.96
N ILE A 29 -0.16 7.28 -6.58
CA ILE A 29 0.50 6.14 -5.91
C ILE A 29 2.00 6.38 -5.94
N VAL A 30 2.61 6.52 -4.76
CA VAL A 30 4.06 6.74 -4.62
C VAL A 30 4.80 5.47 -4.21
N TRP A 31 4.07 4.41 -3.84
CA TRP A 31 4.68 3.18 -3.35
C TRP A 31 3.81 1.95 -3.63
N TYR A 32 4.35 1.04 -4.45
CA TYR A 32 3.76 -0.26 -4.76
C TYR A 32 4.44 -1.34 -3.90
N GLY A 33 4.04 -1.45 -2.63
CA GLY A 33 4.67 -2.34 -1.66
C GLY A 33 4.37 -3.81 -1.95
N SER A 34 5.40 -4.66 -1.94
CA SER A 34 5.31 -6.10 -2.07
C SER A 34 6.40 -6.79 -1.26
N ARG A 35 6.08 -7.94 -0.66
CA ARG A 35 7.09 -8.82 -0.05
C ARG A 35 7.78 -9.74 -1.06
N SER A 36 7.04 -10.23 -2.05
CA SER A 36 7.50 -11.32 -2.92
C SER A 36 8.13 -10.86 -4.22
N TYR A 37 7.84 -9.62 -4.65
CA TYR A 37 8.21 -9.12 -5.99
C TYR A 37 9.07 -7.87 -5.94
N VAL A 38 9.79 -7.63 -4.85
CA VAL A 38 10.65 -6.44 -4.68
C VAL A 38 11.59 -6.29 -5.88
N ASP A 39 11.74 -5.05 -6.36
CA ASP A 39 12.55 -4.65 -7.52
C ASP A 39 12.06 -5.14 -8.90
N GLU A 40 11.04 -6.00 -8.95
CA GLU A 40 10.36 -6.36 -10.19
C GLU A 40 9.42 -5.24 -10.66
N LYS A 41 9.15 -5.16 -11.96
CA LYS A 41 8.14 -4.24 -12.49
C LYS A 41 6.76 -4.69 -12.00
N TYR A 42 5.92 -3.77 -11.53
CA TYR A 42 4.56 -4.11 -11.08
C TYR A 42 3.75 -4.85 -12.17
N SER A 43 3.95 -4.45 -13.44
CA SER A 43 3.32 -5.08 -14.60
C SER A 43 3.81 -6.50 -14.93
N SER A 44 4.91 -7.00 -14.34
CA SER A 44 5.30 -8.42 -14.48
C SER A 44 4.39 -9.34 -13.68
N VAL A 45 3.85 -8.84 -12.56
CA VAL A 45 2.89 -9.55 -11.70
C VAL A 45 1.49 -9.49 -12.32
N PHE A 46 1.08 -8.32 -12.79
CA PHE A 46 -0.23 -8.06 -13.36
C PHE A 46 -0.13 -7.52 -14.78
N GLY A 47 -0.26 -8.40 -15.77
CA GLY A 47 -0.10 -8.05 -17.19
C GLY A 47 -1.11 -7.01 -17.70
N ASN A 48 -2.26 -6.84 -17.04
CA ASN A 48 -3.20 -5.76 -17.33
C ASN A 48 -2.70 -4.36 -16.93
N MET A 49 -1.55 -4.26 -16.26
CA MET A 49 -0.94 -2.99 -15.84
C MET A 49 0.19 -2.53 -16.77
N VAL A 50 0.47 -3.28 -17.85
CA VAL A 50 1.44 -2.88 -18.87
C VAL A 50 1.05 -1.52 -19.46
N ASN A 51 2.03 -0.61 -19.57
CA ASN A 51 1.85 0.79 -20.01
C ASN A 51 0.97 1.66 -19.12
N LEU A 52 0.41 1.13 -18.02
CA LEU A 52 -0.37 1.89 -17.04
C LEU A 52 0.44 2.18 -15.78
N VAL A 53 1.29 1.23 -15.37
CA VAL A 53 2.17 1.36 -14.21
C VAL A 53 3.60 1.09 -14.64
N ASP A 54 4.40 2.14 -14.79
CA ASP A 54 5.85 2.04 -15.03
C ASP A 54 6.63 2.22 -13.71
N ALA A 55 6.23 1.46 -12.70
CA ALA A 55 6.87 1.44 -11.39
C ALA A 55 7.34 0.03 -11.03
N LYS A 56 8.38 -0.04 -10.22
CA LYS A 56 8.80 -1.27 -9.57
C LYS A 56 8.05 -1.47 -8.26
N CYS A 57 7.88 -2.72 -7.89
CA CYS A 57 7.46 -3.08 -6.55
C CYS A 57 8.56 -2.71 -5.56
N MET A 58 8.17 -1.99 -4.52
CA MET A 58 9.03 -1.59 -3.41
C MET A 58 8.84 -2.56 -2.23
N GLY A 59 9.76 -2.54 -1.27
CA GLY A 59 9.62 -3.35 -0.05
C GLY A 59 8.48 -2.88 0.86
N GLU A 60 8.33 -3.53 2.02
CA GLU A 60 7.27 -3.24 3.00
C GLU A 60 7.76 -2.39 4.19
N ASN A 61 8.75 -1.52 3.97
CA ASN A 61 9.29 -0.63 5.01
C ASN A 61 8.31 0.49 5.35
N MET A 62 7.51 0.29 6.39
CA MET A 62 6.47 1.21 6.82
C MET A 62 7.02 2.56 7.31
N ASP A 63 8.17 2.58 8.00
CA ASP A 63 8.78 3.80 8.51
C ASP A 63 9.28 4.73 7.40
N GLU A 64 9.84 4.14 6.35
CA GLU A 64 10.26 4.88 5.17
C GLU A 64 9.05 5.39 4.38
N LEU A 65 8.05 4.54 4.20
CA LEU A 65 6.82 4.89 3.50
C LEU A 65 6.06 6.02 4.20
N ALA A 66 5.97 5.99 5.53
CA ALA A 66 5.28 7.02 6.31
C ALA A 66 5.89 8.43 6.16
N LYS A 67 7.14 8.54 5.70
CA LYS A 67 7.79 9.83 5.40
C LYS A 67 7.39 10.36 4.00
N GLN A 68 6.92 9.48 3.12
CA GLN A 68 6.69 9.76 1.71
C GLN A 68 5.20 9.76 1.32
N ALA A 69 4.35 9.07 2.07
CA ALA A 69 2.93 8.96 1.79
C ALA A 69 2.10 9.72 2.83
N ASP A 70 1.08 10.44 2.35
CA ASP A 70 0.10 11.13 3.20
C ASP A 70 -0.94 10.14 3.73
N VAL A 71 -1.21 9.07 2.96
CA VAL A 71 -2.07 7.95 3.32
C VAL A 71 -1.43 6.63 2.91
N ILE A 72 -1.49 5.62 3.77
CA ILE A 72 -1.07 4.25 3.50
C ILE A 72 -2.27 3.30 3.58
N PHE A 73 -2.50 2.53 2.52
CA PHE A 73 -3.37 1.36 2.56
C PHE A 73 -2.58 0.10 2.91
N THR A 74 -3.11 -0.73 3.80
CA THR A 74 -2.57 -2.07 4.06
C THR A 74 -3.54 -3.12 3.53
N ALA A 75 -3.16 -3.81 2.45
CA ALA A 75 -3.87 -4.93 1.84
C ALA A 75 -3.16 -6.25 2.18
N THR A 76 -2.87 -6.45 3.46
CA THR A 76 -2.01 -7.51 3.97
C THR A 76 -2.80 -8.60 4.70
N PRO A 77 -2.19 -9.78 4.96
CA PRO A 77 -2.75 -10.77 5.87
C PRO A 77 -3.02 -10.18 7.26
N GLN A 78 -3.97 -10.80 7.97
CA GLN A 78 -4.31 -10.43 9.34
C GLN A 78 -3.09 -10.51 10.28
N GLY A 79 -2.98 -9.56 11.20
CA GLY A 79 -1.94 -9.42 12.21
C GLY A 79 -0.75 -8.56 11.76
N LEU A 80 -0.51 -8.45 10.44
CA LEU A 80 0.67 -7.75 9.95
C LEU A 80 0.56 -6.23 10.14
N CYS A 81 -0.60 -5.63 9.88
CA CYS A 81 -0.78 -4.19 10.05
C CYS A 81 -0.62 -3.81 11.52
N GLY A 82 -1.29 -4.54 12.42
CA GLY A 82 -1.17 -4.37 13.87
C GLY A 82 0.26 -4.46 14.39
N SER A 83 1.11 -5.29 13.79
CA SER A 83 2.52 -5.42 14.18
C SER A 83 3.44 -4.29 13.69
N LEU A 84 3.06 -3.60 12.61
CA LEU A 84 3.87 -2.56 11.97
C LEU A 84 3.50 -1.16 12.44
N VAL A 85 2.22 -0.93 12.75
CA VAL A 85 1.71 0.38 13.12
C VAL A 85 2.10 0.77 14.53
N ASN A 86 2.65 1.98 14.68
CA ASN A 86 2.99 2.58 15.96
C ASN A 86 2.67 4.08 15.96
N GLU A 87 2.81 4.73 17.12
CA GLU A 87 2.52 6.17 17.28
C GLU A 87 3.39 7.06 16.39
N GLU A 88 4.65 6.70 16.17
CA GLU A 88 5.56 7.47 15.33
C GLU A 88 5.07 7.48 13.86
N ILE A 89 4.63 6.33 13.34
CA ILE A 89 4.05 6.22 12.00
C ILE A 89 2.74 7.01 11.93
N LEU A 90 1.84 6.83 12.90
CA LEU A 90 0.53 7.49 12.94
C LEU A 90 0.64 9.02 13.06
N SER A 91 1.76 9.54 13.57
CA SER A 91 2.02 10.97 13.63
C SER A 91 2.35 11.59 12.26
N LYS A 92 2.77 10.78 11.27
CA LYS A 92 3.24 11.24 9.95
C LYS A 92 2.23 11.01 8.83
N THR A 93 1.44 9.94 8.92
CA THR A 93 0.58 9.47 7.84
C THR A 93 -0.74 8.93 8.36
N LYS A 94 -1.76 8.86 7.49
CA LYS A 94 -3.00 8.15 7.80
C LYS A 94 -2.91 6.69 7.34
N ILE A 95 -3.54 5.79 8.07
CA ILE A 95 -3.57 4.36 7.73
C ILE A 95 -5.00 3.92 7.47
N ILE A 96 -5.20 3.22 6.36
CA ILE A 96 -6.45 2.56 6.01
C ILE A 96 -6.16 1.06 5.89
N ASP A 97 -6.52 0.30 6.92
CA ASP A 97 -6.31 -1.14 6.96
C ASP A 97 -7.49 -1.91 6.36
N LEU A 98 -7.22 -2.72 5.34
CA LEU A 98 -8.21 -3.62 4.73
C LEU A 98 -8.30 -4.95 5.49
N SER A 99 -7.36 -5.25 6.38
CA SER A 99 -7.41 -6.41 7.26
C SER A 99 -8.42 -6.23 8.40
N ALA A 100 -8.40 -7.13 9.39
CA ALA A 100 -9.29 -7.09 10.55
C ALA A 100 -8.66 -6.44 11.80
N ASP A 101 -7.37 -6.10 11.77
CA ASP A 101 -6.57 -5.81 12.97
C ASP A 101 -7.14 -4.68 13.83
N PHE A 102 -7.70 -3.65 13.19
CA PHE A 102 -8.24 -2.47 13.88
C PHE A 102 -9.77 -2.37 13.84
N ARG A 103 -10.49 -3.43 13.43
CA ARG A 103 -11.96 -3.40 13.30
C ARG A 103 -12.67 -3.54 14.64
N ILE A 104 -12.16 -4.42 15.51
CA ILE A 104 -12.79 -4.75 16.79
C ILE A 104 -12.14 -3.91 17.89
N LYS A 105 -12.96 -3.20 18.67
CA LYS A 105 -12.49 -2.29 19.72
C LYS A 105 -12.30 -2.95 21.08
N ASP A 106 -12.92 -4.10 21.27
CA ASP A 106 -12.99 -4.82 22.55
C ASP A 106 -12.57 -6.27 22.28
N VAL A 107 -11.34 -6.61 22.68
CA VAL A 107 -10.66 -7.88 22.41
C VAL A 107 -10.16 -8.46 23.72
#